data_AF-A0A2K6ARY8-F1
#
_entry.id   AF-A0A2K6ARY8-F1
#
_cell.length_a   1.000
_cell.length_b   1.000
_cell.length_c   1.000
_cell.angle_alpha   90.00
_cell.angle_beta   90.00
_cell.angle_gamma   90.00
#
_symmetry.space_group_name_H-M   'P 1'
#
loop_
_entity.id
_entity.type
_entity.pdbx_description
1 polymer ?
#
loop_
_entity_poly.entity_id
_entity_poly.type
_entity_poly.pdbx_seq_one_letter_code
_entity_poly.pdbx_strand_id
1 'polypeptide(L)'
;MPSRKFADGEVVRGRWPGSSLYYEVEILSHDNTSQLYTVKYKDGTELELKENDIKPLTSFRQRKGGSTSSSPSRRRGSRSRSRSRSPGRPPKSARRSASASHQANIKEARREVEVKLTPLILKPFGNSISRYNGEPEHTERNDVPHKNTQEKFSLSQESSYISTQYSLRPRREEVKLKEIDSKEEKFIAKELAVRTFEVTPIRAKDLEFGGVPGVFLIMFGLPVFLFLLLLICKQKDPSLLNFPPPLPALYELWETRVFGVYLLWFLIQVLFYLLPIGKVVEGTPLIDGRRLKYRLNGFYAFILTSAVIGASLFQGVEFHYVYSHFLQFALGATVFCVVLSVYLYMRSLKAPRNDLSPASSGNAVYDFFIGRELNPRIGTFDLKYFCELRPGLIGWVVINLVMLLAEMKIQDRAIPSLAMILVNSFQLLYVVDALWNEEALLTTMDIIHDGFGFMLAFGDLVWVPFIYSFQAFYLVSHPNEVSWPMASLIIVLKLCGYVIFRGANSQKNAFRKNPSDPKLAHLKTIHTSTGKNLLVSGWWGFVRHPNYLGDLIMALAWSLPCGFNHILPYFYVIYFTMLLVHREARDEYHCKKKYGVAWEKYCQRVPYRIFPYIY
;
A
#
# COMPACT_ATOMS: atom_id res chain seq x y z
N MET A 1 -61.95 -2.94 8.22
CA MET A 1 -60.91 -1.97 7.83
C MET A 1 -59.61 -2.39 8.50
N PRO A 2 -58.48 -2.51 7.77
CA PRO A 2 -57.20 -2.84 8.39
C PRO A 2 -56.83 -1.75 9.39
N SER A 3 -56.55 -2.14 10.63
CA SER A 3 -56.27 -1.23 11.74
C SER A 3 -54.89 -0.60 11.57
N ARG A 4 -54.85 0.71 11.32
CA ARG A 4 -53.63 1.52 11.29
C ARG A 4 -52.89 1.40 12.64
N LYS A 5 -51.62 0.96 12.64
CA LYS A 5 -50.84 0.76 13.89
C LYS A 5 -50.15 2.00 14.44
N PHE A 6 -49.76 2.94 13.58
CA PHE A 6 -48.98 4.13 13.97
C PHE A 6 -49.63 5.42 13.45
N ALA A 7 -49.62 6.48 14.26
CA ALA A 7 -50.25 7.77 13.95
C ALA A 7 -49.34 8.71 13.14
N ASP A 8 -49.92 9.71 12.46
CA ASP A 8 -49.15 10.76 11.77
C ASP A 8 -48.46 11.64 12.83
N GLY A 9 -47.19 11.99 12.60
CA GLY A 9 -46.33 12.69 13.55
C GLY A 9 -45.76 11.81 14.66
N GLU A 10 -46.05 10.51 14.68
CA GLU A 10 -45.47 9.59 15.67
C GLU A 10 -44.01 9.27 15.33
N VAL A 11 -43.12 9.39 16.32
CA VAL A 11 -41.71 9.01 16.18
C VAL A 11 -41.55 7.52 16.44
N VAL A 12 -41.09 6.79 15.42
CA VAL A 12 -40.92 5.34 15.43
C VAL A 12 -39.50 4.96 14.98
N ARG A 13 -39.18 3.67 15.00
CA ARG A 13 -37.91 3.14 14.48
C ARG A 13 -38.16 2.51 13.10
N GLY A 14 -37.69 3.14 12.04
CA GLY A 14 -37.78 2.67 10.65
C GLY A 14 -36.49 1.99 10.19
N ARG A 15 -36.62 0.87 9.49
CA ARG A 15 -35.49 0.14 8.92
C ARG A 15 -34.94 0.87 7.69
N TRP A 16 -33.62 0.97 7.56
CA TRP A 16 -33.01 1.54 6.36
C TRP A 16 -33.03 0.55 5.18
N PRO A 17 -33.44 0.96 3.96
CA PRO A 17 -33.45 0.08 2.79
C PRO A 17 -32.08 -0.55 2.52
N GLY A 18 -32.03 -1.88 2.39
CA GLY A 18 -30.79 -2.62 2.17
C GLY A 18 -29.91 -2.85 3.41
N SER A 19 -30.35 -2.43 4.60
CA SER A 19 -29.65 -2.65 5.88
C SER A 19 -30.54 -3.40 6.88
N SER A 20 -29.93 -3.96 7.95
CA SER A 20 -30.64 -4.53 9.10
C SER A 20 -30.79 -3.54 10.27
N LEU A 21 -30.37 -2.29 10.09
CA LEU A 21 -30.36 -1.25 11.12
C LEU A 21 -31.66 -0.43 11.12
N TYR A 22 -32.10 -0.03 12.33
CA TYR A 22 -33.31 0.76 12.57
C TYR A 22 -32.95 2.15 13.13
N TYR A 23 -33.45 3.20 12.46
CA TYR A 23 -33.20 4.60 12.81
C TYR A 23 -34.49 5.28 13.27
N GLU A 24 -34.37 6.37 14.04
CA GLU A 24 -35.54 7.16 14.43
C GLU A 24 -36.07 7.92 13.23
N VAL A 25 -37.37 7.74 12.96
CA VAL A 25 -38.08 8.35 11.85
C VAL A 25 -39.44 8.87 12.34
N GLU A 26 -39.94 9.91 11.71
CA GLU A 26 -41.26 10.49 11.94
C GLU A 26 -42.22 10.03 10.84
N ILE A 27 -43.42 9.58 11.19
CA ILE A 27 -44.42 9.16 10.19
C ILE A 27 -45.14 10.39 9.64
N LEU A 28 -45.13 10.55 8.31
CA LEU A 28 -45.77 11.66 7.62
C LEU A 28 -47.18 11.32 7.12
N SER A 29 -47.34 10.13 6.55
CA SER A 29 -48.63 9.66 6.02
C SER A 29 -48.68 8.15 5.91
N HIS A 30 -49.90 7.60 5.90
CA HIS A 30 -50.16 6.18 5.64
C HIS A 30 -51.13 6.02 4.48
N ASP A 31 -50.71 5.32 3.43
CA ASP A 31 -51.58 5.00 2.30
C ASP A 31 -52.32 3.68 2.55
N ASN A 32 -53.63 3.77 2.78
CA ASN A 32 -54.49 2.62 3.04
C ASN A 32 -54.58 1.65 1.86
N THR A 33 -54.27 2.09 0.64
CA THR A 33 -54.34 1.24 -0.57
C THR A 33 -53.07 0.41 -0.78
N SER A 34 -51.90 0.97 -0.50
CA SER A 34 -50.60 0.29 -0.64
C SER A 34 -50.05 -0.32 0.65
N GLN A 35 -50.65 0.01 1.81
CA GLN A 35 -50.18 -0.40 3.16
C GLN A 35 -48.73 0.06 3.44
N LEU A 36 -48.34 1.20 2.87
CA LEU A 36 -47.04 1.82 3.04
C LEU A 36 -47.15 3.07 3.93
N TYR A 37 -46.12 3.25 4.76
CA TYR A 37 -45.93 4.42 5.59
C TYR A 37 -44.85 5.31 4.97
N THR A 38 -45.17 6.57 4.72
CA THR A 38 -44.18 7.59 4.36
C THR A 38 -43.52 8.06 5.66
N VAL A 39 -42.21 7.88 5.77
CA VAL A 39 -41.43 8.25 6.95
C VAL A 39 -40.32 9.23 6.62
N LYS A 40 -40.01 10.12 7.56
CA LYS A 40 -38.93 11.10 7.46
C LYS A 40 -37.81 10.79 8.45
N TYR A 41 -36.60 10.68 7.94
CA TYR A 41 -35.38 10.47 8.74
C TYR A 41 -34.86 11.81 9.29
N LYS A 42 -34.03 11.75 10.34
CA LYS A 42 -33.41 12.95 10.96
C LYS A 42 -32.54 13.78 10.01
N ASP A 43 -32.04 13.17 8.94
CA ASP A 43 -31.27 13.84 7.89
C ASP A 43 -32.15 14.52 6.82
N GLY A 44 -33.48 14.44 6.95
CA GLY A 44 -34.45 15.03 6.05
C GLY A 44 -34.90 14.13 4.91
N THR A 45 -34.41 12.89 4.82
CA THR A 45 -34.79 11.93 3.76
C THR A 45 -36.21 11.40 3.99
N GLU A 46 -37.04 11.38 2.94
CA GLU A 46 -38.39 10.79 2.97
C GLU A 46 -38.42 9.46 2.20
N LEU A 47 -38.92 8.40 2.83
CA LEU A 47 -38.98 7.05 2.26
C LEU A 47 -40.30 6.35 2.59
N GLU A 48 -40.75 5.48 1.70
CA GLU A 48 -41.90 4.61 1.94
C GLU A 48 -41.44 3.27 2.54
N LEU A 49 -41.93 2.94 3.73
CA LEU A 49 -41.64 1.69 4.43
C LEU A 49 -42.90 0.85 4.60
N LYS A 50 -42.72 -0.47 4.51
CA LYS A 50 -43.76 -1.43 4.89
C LYS A 50 -43.91 -1.46 6.40
N GLU A 51 -45.11 -1.80 6.88
CA GLU A 51 -45.39 -1.92 8.32
C GLU A 51 -44.40 -2.85 9.06
N ASN A 52 -43.95 -3.94 8.43
CA ASN A 52 -42.97 -4.89 9.01
C ASN A 52 -41.58 -4.28 9.26
N ASP A 53 -41.26 -3.21 8.55
CA ASP A 53 -39.98 -2.51 8.63
C ASP A 53 -40.04 -1.32 9.61
N ILE A 54 -41.15 -1.17 10.34
CA ILE A 54 -41.36 -0.16 11.38
C ILE A 54 -41.56 -0.83 12.74
N LYS A 55 -40.90 -0.30 13.78
CA LYS A 55 -41.02 -0.78 15.15
C LYS A 55 -41.27 0.37 16.13
N PRO A 56 -42.04 0.16 17.20
CA PRO A 56 -42.24 1.17 18.23
C PRO A 56 -40.94 1.43 18.98
N LEU A 57 -40.73 2.66 19.47
CA LEU A 57 -39.53 3.06 20.23
C LEU A 57 -39.27 2.17 21.45
N THR A 58 -40.32 1.60 22.05
CA THR A 58 -40.26 0.73 23.23
C THR A 58 -39.60 -0.62 22.96
N SER A 59 -39.57 -1.09 21.71
CA SER A 59 -39.01 -2.40 21.34
C SER A 59 -37.48 -2.48 21.47
N PHE A 60 -36.80 -1.34 21.63
CA PHE A 60 -35.34 -1.27 21.74
C PHE A 60 -34.85 -0.75 23.11
N ARG A 61 -35.72 -0.63 24.12
CA ARG A 61 -35.26 -0.28 25.48
C ARG A 61 -34.45 -1.44 26.07
N GLN A 62 -33.14 -1.22 26.29
CA GLN A 62 -32.33 -2.07 27.15
C GLN A 62 -32.97 -2.15 28.55
N ARG A 63 -33.21 -3.38 29.04
CA ARG A 63 -33.51 -3.61 30.46
C ARG A 63 -32.38 -2.98 31.29
N LYS A 64 -32.69 -1.90 32.02
CA LYS A 64 -31.83 -1.44 33.12
C LYS A 64 -31.78 -2.57 34.14
N GLY A 65 -30.66 -3.30 34.18
CA GLY A 65 -30.39 -4.28 35.21
C GLY A 65 -30.40 -3.61 36.57
N GLY A 66 -31.36 -3.96 37.41
CA GLY A 66 -31.36 -3.59 38.81
C GLY A 66 -30.22 -4.33 39.51
N SER A 67 -29.24 -3.57 39.97
CA SER A 67 -28.19 -4.02 40.87
C SER A 67 -28.80 -4.37 42.22
N THR A 68 -28.89 -5.66 42.54
CA THR A 68 -28.88 -6.14 43.94
C THR A 68 -27.81 -7.21 44.06
N SER A 69 -26.62 -6.75 44.44
CA SER A 69 -25.56 -7.61 44.98
C SER A 69 -26.05 -8.21 46.30
N SER A 70 -26.17 -9.52 46.37
CA SER A 70 -26.15 -10.24 47.64
C SER A 70 -25.15 -11.39 47.54
N SER A 71 -24.07 -11.27 48.30
CA SER A 71 -23.03 -12.28 48.45
C SER A 71 -23.62 -13.53 49.12
N PRO A 72 -23.35 -14.76 48.64
CA PRO A 72 -23.68 -15.95 49.42
C PRO A 72 -22.59 -16.19 50.46
N SER A 73 -22.83 -15.70 51.69
CA SER A 73 -22.13 -16.18 52.87
C SER A 73 -22.74 -17.51 53.34
N ARG A 74 -21.83 -18.44 53.63
CA ARG A 74 -21.95 -19.66 54.44
C ARG A 74 -23.34 -19.96 55.05
N ARG A 75 -23.91 -21.11 54.68
CA ARG A 75 -24.66 -21.97 55.62
C ARG A 75 -24.18 -23.41 55.56
N ARG A 76 -23.63 -23.85 56.70
CA ARG A 76 -23.54 -25.26 57.11
C ARG A 76 -24.96 -25.80 57.28
N GLY A 77 -25.19 -27.04 56.86
CA GLY A 77 -26.44 -27.76 57.07
C GLY A 77 -26.33 -29.21 56.66
N SER A 78 -25.77 -30.01 57.55
CA SER A 78 -25.76 -31.48 57.53
C SER A 78 -27.14 -32.08 57.26
N ARG A 79 -27.22 -33.11 56.40
CA ARG A 79 -28.05 -34.29 56.66
C ARG A 79 -27.59 -35.49 55.84
N SER A 80 -27.31 -36.54 56.60
CA SER A 80 -26.96 -37.90 56.24
C SER A 80 -28.11 -38.63 55.53
N ARG A 81 -27.76 -39.58 54.64
CA ARG A 81 -28.47 -40.87 54.49
C ARG A 81 -27.64 -41.89 53.67
N SER A 82 -26.98 -42.76 54.43
CA SER A 82 -26.90 -44.23 54.30
C SER A 82 -26.95 -44.95 52.93
N ARG A 83 -25.81 -45.59 52.60
CA ARG A 83 -25.54 -47.04 52.35
C ARG A 83 -26.58 -47.93 51.62
N SER A 84 -26.12 -48.58 50.54
CA SER A 84 -26.02 -50.05 50.30
C SER A 84 -25.19 -50.27 49.00
N ARG A 85 -24.03 -50.98 48.95
CA ARG A 85 -23.73 -52.44 49.01
C ARG A 85 -24.55 -53.24 47.98
N SER A 86 -24.04 -54.03 47.00
CA SER A 86 -22.76 -54.70 46.71
C SER A 86 -22.77 -55.21 45.21
N PRO A 87 -22.06 -56.27 44.75
CA PRO A 87 -20.66 -56.29 44.26
C PRO A 87 -20.39 -57.13 42.95
N GLY A 88 -19.16 -57.08 42.42
CA GLY A 88 -18.45 -58.32 42.03
C GLY A 88 -18.10 -58.59 40.54
N ARG A 89 -16.78 -58.60 40.26
CA ARG A 89 -15.94 -59.78 39.87
C ARG A 89 -15.02 -59.56 38.61
N PRO A 90 -13.71 -59.89 38.70
CA PRO A 90 -12.71 -59.87 37.60
C PRO A 90 -12.38 -61.32 37.11
N PRO A 91 -11.21 -61.67 36.51
CA PRO A 91 -10.42 -61.13 35.38
C PRO A 91 -10.17 -62.22 34.28
N LYS A 92 -9.42 -61.94 33.19
CA LYS A 92 -8.53 -62.94 32.52
C LYS A 92 -7.54 -62.38 31.45
N SER A 93 -6.26 -62.39 31.85
CA SER A 93 -5.05 -62.96 31.21
C SER A 93 -4.52 -62.58 29.80
N ALA A 94 -3.31 -61.98 29.81
CA ALA A 94 -2.00 -62.46 29.29
C ALA A 94 -1.77 -62.59 27.76
N ARG A 95 -0.60 -62.34 27.12
CA ARG A 95 0.81 -62.16 27.54
C ARG A 95 1.71 -61.71 26.34
N ARG A 96 2.89 -61.13 26.67
CA ARG A 96 4.18 -60.99 25.91
C ARG A 96 4.23 -59.88 24.83
N SER A 97 5.27 -59.05 24.70
CA SER A 97 6.72 -59.23 24.94
C SER A 97 7.41 -57.90 25.32
N ALA A 98 8.58 -58.00 25.97
CA ALA A 98 9.46 -56.90 26.35
C ALA A 98 10.75 -56.88 25.50
N SER A 99 11.31 -55.70 25.29
CA SER A 99 12.76 -55.47 25.34
C SER A 99 13.03 -53.99 25.64
N ALA A 100 13.76 -53.77 26.72
CA ALA A 100 13.88 -52.53 27.45
C ALA A 100 15.08 -51.69 27.00
N SER A 101 14.85 -50.38 27.09
CA SER A 101 15.79 -49.30 27.33
C SER A 101 16.61 -49.46 28.60
N HIS A 102 17.84 -48.96 28.59
CA HIS A 102 18.63 -48.60 29.77
C HIS A 102 18.98 -47.11 29.69
N GLN A 103 18.47 -46.30 30.62
CA GLN A 103 19.27 -45.37 31.43
C GLN A 103 18.40 -44.70 32.50
N ALA A 104 19.02 -44.57 33.68
CA ALA A 104 18.39 -44.21 34.95
C ALA A 104 18.82 -42.81 35.43
N ASN A 105 17.97 -42.28 36.30
CA ASN A 105 18.20 -41.37 37.43
C ASN A 105 18.37 -39.85 37.24
N ILE A 106 17.31 -39.13 37.70
CA ILE A 106 17.25 -38.18 38.87
C ILE A 106 18.34 -37.08 38.87
N LYS A 107 18.08 -35.75 38.91
CA LYS A 107 17.31 -34.96 39.91
C LYS A 107 17.16 -33.45 39.53
N GLU A 108 16.10 -32.83 40.07
CA GLU A 108 16.00 -31.46 40.64
C GLU A 108 15.78 -30.16 39.80
N ALA A 109 14.84 -29.37 40.37
CA ALA A 109 14.66 -27.91 40.37
C ALA A 109 13.95 -27.21 39.19
N ARG A 110 12.64 -26.95 39.36
CA ARG A 110 12.02 -25.68 38.91
C ARG A 110 11.39 -24.97 40.11
N ARG A 111 11.97 -23.80 40.44
CA ARG A 111 11.41 -22.76 41.29
C ARG A 111 10.41 -21.96 40.45
N GLU A 112 9.16 -21.86 40.89
CA GLU A 112 8.25 -20.78 40.51
C GLU A 112 8.28 -19.75 41.65
N VAL A 113 8.63 -18.51 41.32
CA VAL A 113 8.61 -17.36 42.25
C VAL A 113 7.32 -16.59 41.97
N GLU A 114 6.42 -16.65 42.95
CA GLU A 114 5.16 -15.93 43.02
C GLU A 114 5.42 -14.55 43.65
N VAL A 115 5.25 -13.46 42.88
CA VAL A 115 5.35 -12.08 43.41
C VAL A 115 3.94 -11.49 43.56
N LYS A 116 3.55 -11.28 44.82
CA LYS A 116 2.35 -10.57 45.26
C LYS A 116 2.43 -9.08 44.92
N LEU A 117 1.41 -8.53 44.27
CA LEU A 117 1.19 -7.08 44.16
C LEU A 117 0.07 -6.65 45.10
N THR A 118 0.42 -5.78 46.04
CA THR A 118 -0.49 -5.06 46.95
C THR A 118 -1.25 -3.97 46.20
N PRO A 119 -2.57 -3.80 46.38
CA PRO A 119 -3.31 -2.69 45.79
C PRO A 119 -3.14 -1.43 46.63
N LEU A 120 -2.67 -0.33 46.02
CA LEU A 120 -2.72 1.01 46.60
C LEU A 120 -4.15 1.56 46.52
N ILE A 121 -4.68 1.93 47.68
CA ILE A 121 -5.98 2.57 47.88
C ILE A 121 -5.81 4.08 47.63
N LEU A 122 -6.55 4.64 46.68
CA LEU A 122 -6.82 6.09 46.60
C LEU A 122 -8.31 6.32 46.92
N LYS A 123 -8.56 7.01 48.04
CA LYS A 123 -9.89 7.42 48.49
C LYS A 123 -10.38 8.67 47.74
N PRO A 124 -11.70 8.91 47.68
CA PRO A 124 -12.34 9.86 46.78
C PRO A 124 -12.45 11.27 47.40
N PHE A 125 -12.35 12.30 46.56
CA PHE A 125 -12.89 13.63 46.86
C PHE A 125 -13.71 14.10 45.66
N GLY A 126 -14.94 14.52 45.96
CA GLY A 126 -15.95 14.90 44.98
C GLY A 126 -16.03 16.40 44.67
N ASN A 127 -16.71 16.62 43.56
CA ASN A 127 -17.55 17.74 43.16
C ASN A 127 -16.97 19.02 42.54
N SER A 128 -17.62 19.32 41.39
CA SER A 128 -17.91 20.61 40.75
C SER A 128 -16.73 21.43 40.22
N ILE A 129 -16.70 21.59 38.89
CA ILE A 129 -16.94 22.88 38.20
C ILE A 129 -16.94 22.62 36.69
N SER A 130 -18.00 23.11 36.03
CA SER A 130 -18.14 23.20 34.57
C SER A 130 -17.04 24.05 33.95
N ARG A 131 -16.43 23.60 32.84
CA ARG A 131 -15.78 24.50 31.87
C ARG A 131 -16.00 24.02 30.43
N TYR A 132 -17.12 24.48 29.87
CA TYR A 132 -17.21 25.12 28.54
C TYR A 132 -16.44 26.46 28.69
N ASN A 133 -15.68 27.08 27.78
CA ASN A 133 -15.74 27.33 26.34
C ASN A 133 -14.31 27.83 25.92
N GLY A 134 -13.94 28.08 24.66
CA GLY A 134 -14.80 28.38 23.54
C GLY A 134 -14.08 28.63 22.21
N GLU A 135 -14.94 28.86 21.22
CA GLU A 135 -14.68 29.63 20.01
C GLU A 135 -14.79 31.15 20.31
N PRO A 136 -14.21 32.02 19.46
CA PRO A 136 -14.31 33.47 19.63
C PRO A 136 -15.52 34.04 18.87
N GLU A 137 -16.34 34.86 19.55
CA GLU A 137 -17.28 35.78 18.91
C GLU A 137 -17.05 37.22 19.39
N HIS A 138 -17.21 38.12 18.44
CA HIS A 138 -17.02 39.56 18.48
C HIS A 138 -17.94 40.28 19.48
N THR A 139 -17.45 41.39 20.03
CA THR A 139 -18.26 42.34 20.82
C THR A 139 -18.33 43.68 20.09
N GLU A 140 -19.53 44.12 19.73
CA GLU A 140 -19.85 45.51 19.40
C GLU A 140 -20.22 46.29 20.67
N ARG A 141 -19.83 47.57 20.75
CA ARG A 141 -20.58 48.57 21.52
C ARG A 141 -20.45 49.98 20.90
N ASN A 142 -21.58 50.40 20.34
CA ASN A 142 -22.17 51.73 20.09
C ASN A 142 -21.40 53.01 20.44
N ASP A 143 -21.36 53.93 19.47
CA ASP A 143 -21.50 55.39 19.61
C ASP A 143 -22.22 55.96 18.35
N VAL A 144 -23.07 56.99 18.52
CA VAL A 144 -23.95 57.67 17.53
C VAL A 144 -24.06 59.16 17.95
N PRO A 145 -24.48 60.20 17.17
CA PRO A 145 -24.89 60.39 15.73
C PRO A 145 -24.02 61.46 14.99
N HIS A 146 -24.12 61.82 13.68
CA HIS A 146 -25.26 62.38 12.93
C HIS A 146 -24.93 62.67 11.44
N LYS A 147 -25.95 62.51 10.56
CA LYS A 147 -26.36 63.28 9.35
C LYS A 147 -25.61 63.23 7.99
N ASN A 148 -26.35 62.65 7.02
CA ASN A 148 -26.65 63.05 5.62
C ASN A 148 -25.52 63.35 4.62
N THR A 149 -25.51 62.66 3.47
CA THR A 149 -26.09 63.12 2.18
C THR A 149 -26.08 61.99 1.13
N GLN A 150 -27.08 62.01 0.24
CA GLN A 150 -27.40 61.11 -0.86
C GLN A 150 -26.28 60.97 -1.91
N GLU A 151 -26.21 59.82 -2.60
CA GLU A 151 -26.47 59.73 -4.06
C GLU A 151 -26.62 58.28 -4.57
N LYS A 152 -27.25 58.15 -5.73
CA LYS A 152 -28.02 57.00 -6.25
C LYS A 152 -27.22 56.04 -7.16
N PHE A 153 -27.60 54.75 -7.08
CA PHE A 153 -27.73 53.69 -8.11
C PHE A 153 -26.56 53.28 -9.03
N SER A 154 -26.20 51.99 -8.99
CA SER A 154 -26.69 50.99 -9.98
C SER A 154 -26.43 49.55 -9.51
N LEU A 155 -27.46 48.72 -9.59
CA LEU A 155 -27.53 47.31 -9.22
C LEU A 155 -27.75 46.51 -10.51
N SER A 156 -26.93 45.49 -10.78
CA SER A 156 -27.31 44.42 -11.71
C SER A 156 -26.54 43.12 -11.40
N GLN A 157 -27.33 42.04 -11.31
CA GLN A 157 -27.00 40.61 -11.34
C GLN A 157 -26.56 39.91 -10.04
N GLU A 158 -27.56 39.53 -9.25
CA GLU A 158 -27.57 38.31 -8.46
C GLU A 158 -27.81 37.09 -9.37
N SER A 159 -27.02 36.02 -9.21
CA SER A 159 -27.40 34.67 -9.60
C SER A 159 -27.47 33.81 -8.33
N SER A 160 -28.71 33.46 -7.99
CA SER A 160 -29.17 32.68 -6.83
C SER A 160 -28.59 31.26 -6.79
N TYR A 161 -28.14 30.85 -5.60
CA TYR A 161 -27.88 29.47 -5.22
C TYR A 161 -29.20 28.67 -5.17
N ILE A 162 -29.29 27.58 -5.95
CA ILE A 162 -30.41 26.61 -5.87
C ILE A 162 -29.94 25.37 -5.11
N SER A 163 -30.56 25.15 -3.95
CA SER A 163 -30.56 23.89 -3.20
C SER A 163 -31.33 22.82 -4.00
N THR A 164 -30.69 21.71 -4.33
CA THR A 164 -31.34 20.56 -5.01
C THR A 164 -31.79 19.53 -3.96
N GLN A 165 -33.08 19.58 -3.59
CA GLN A 165 -33.80 18.49 -2.94
C GLN A 165 -34.14 17.41 -3.99
N TYR A 166 -33.77 16.15 -3.73
CA TYR A 166 -34.20 15.02 -4.56
C TYR A 166 -35.50 14.43 -4.00
N SER A 167 -36.60 14.56 -4.74
CA SER A 167 -37.83 13.79 -4.52
C SER A 167 -37.91 12.66 -5.56
N LEU A 168 -37.89 11.41 -5.13
CA LEU A 168 -38.20 10.28 -6.03
C LEU A 168 -39.70 9.97 -5.95
N ARG A 169 -40.47 10.44 -6.95
CA ARG A 169 -41.85 9.98 -7.19
C ARG A 169 -41.90 8.99 -8.35
N PRO A 170 -42.56 7.83 -8.22
CA PRO A 170 -43.00 7.04 -9.36
C PRO A 170 -44.29 7.63 -9.94
N ARG A 171 -44.33 7.89 -11.25
CA ARG A 171 -45.52 8.35 -11.98
C ARG A 171 -46.51 7.19 -12.16
N ARG A 172 -47.75 7.36 -11.69
CA ARG A 172 -48.88 6.45 -11.89
C ARG A 172 -49.94 7.17 -12.73
N GLU A 173 -50.24 6.64 -13.91
CA GLU A 173 -51.45 6.94 -14.69
C GLU A 173 -52.05 5.59 -15.12
N GLU A 174 -53.33 5.36 -14.80
CA GLU A 174 -54.08 4.12 -15.05
C GLU A 174 -55.13 4.30 -16.16
N VAL A 175 -55.07 3.39 -17.14
CA VAL A 175 -56.16 2.62 -17.79
C VAL A 175 -57.19 3.33 -18.71
N LYS A 176 -57.17 2.94 -20.01
CA LYS A 176 -58.28 2.27 -20.74
C LYS A 176 -57.87 1.98 -22.21
N LEU A 177 -57.72 0.71 -22.58
CA LEU A 177 -58.67 -0.07 -23.39
C LEU A 177 -57.99 -1.36 -23.90
N LYS A 178 -58.61 -2.50 -23.62
CA LYS A 178 -58.29 -3.81 -24.17
C LYS A 178 -58.63 -3.83 -25.66
N GLU A 179 -57.63 -4.10 -26.49
CA GLU A 179 -57.67 -4.86 -27.75
C GLU A 179 -56.33 -4.61 -28.45
N ILE A 180 -55.62 -5.69 -28.84
CA ILE A 180 -54.31 -5.79 -29.55
C ILE A 180 -53.30 -6.72 -28.82
N ASP A 181 -53.77 -7.57 -27.90
CA ASP A 181 -52.93 -8.63 -27.32
C ASP A 181 -52.85 -9.85 -28.28
N SER A 182 -51.96 -9.76 -29.28
CA SER A 182 -51.47 -10.88 -30.12
C SER A 182 -50.43 -10.46 -31.16
N LYS A 183 -50.14 -9.15 -31.32
CA LYS A 183 -49.09 -8.65 -32.23
C LYS A 183 -47.80 -8.17 -31.53
N GLU A 184 -47.80 -7.97 -30.22
CA GLU A 184 -46.62 -7.53 -29.47
C GLU A 184 -45.64 -8.66 -29.11
N GLU A 185 -46.08 -9.91 -28.98
CA GLU A 185 -45.17 -11.03 -28.66
C GLU A 185 -44.15 -11.31 -29.78
N LYS A 186 -44.46 -10.98 -31.03
CA LYS A 186 -43.50 -11.12 -32.16
C LYS A 186 -42.52 -9.95 -32.31
N PHE A 187 -42.86 -8.76 -31.79
CA PHE A 187 -41.94 -7.63 -31.76
C PHE A 187 -40.97 -7.74 -30.58
N ILE A 188 -41.43 -8.21 -29.42
CA ILE A 188 -40.60 -8.40 -28.22
C ILE A 188 -39.52 -9.47 -28.46
N ALA A 189 -39.82 -10.57 -29.15
CA ALA A 189 -38.81 -11.58 -29.49
C ALA A 189 -37.73 -11.06 -30.47
N LYS A 190 -38.05 -10.07 -31.31
CA LYS A 190 -37.12 -9.48 -32.27
C LYS A 190 -36.27 -8.37 -31.65
N GLU A 191 -36.79 -7.69 -30.62
CA GLU A 191 -36.06 -6.67 -29.86
C GLU A 191 -35.17 -7.28 -28.76
N LEU A 192 -35.55 -8.44 -28.19
CA LEU A 192 -34.72 -9.20 -27.26
C LEU A 192 -33.50 -9.87 -27.93
N ALA A 193 -33.53 -10.07 -29.25
CA ALA A 193 -32.41 -10.61 -30.02
C ALA A 193 -31.41 -9.52 -30.49
N VAL A 194 -31.75 -8.23 -30.38
CA VAL A 194 -30.92 -7.11 -30.85
C VAL A 194 -30.18 -6.39 -29.72
N ARG A 195 -30.48 -6.65 -28.45
CA ARG A 195 -29.59 -6.28 -27.33
C ARG A 195 -28.49 -7.31 -27.10
N THR A 196 -27.74 -7.58 -28.18
CA THR A 196 -26.38 -8.09 -28.03
C THR A 196 -25.57 -6.94 -27.46
N PHE A 197 -24.87 -7.16 -26.34
CA PHE A 197 -23.99 -6.21 -25.65
C PHE A 197 -23.32 -5.19 -26.59
N GLU A 198 -23.93 -4.02 -26.77
CA GLU A 198 -23.19 -2.82 -27.13
C GLU A 198 -22.48 -2.38 -25.85
N VAL A 199 -21.27 -2.92 -25.71
CA VAL A 199 -20.24 -2.32 -24.87
C VAL A 199 -20.09 -0.89 -25.39
N THR A 200 -20.64 0.07 -24.66
CA THR A 200 -20.29 1.48 -24.81
C THR A 200 -18.78 1.58 -25.01
N PRO A 201 -18.29 2.27 -26.05
CA PRO A 201 -16.87 2.33 -26.35
C PRO A 201 -16.12 2.74 -25.09
N ILE A 202 -15.11 1.95 -24.74
CA ILE A 202 -14.22 2.14 -23.61
C ILE A 202 -13.92 3.63 -23.50
N ARG A 203 -14.43 4.29 -22.44
CA ARG A 203 -14.03 5.65 -22.05
C ARG A 203 -12.52 5.72 -22.24
N ALA A 204 -12.05 6.63 -23.10
CA ALA A 204 -10.63 6.87 -23.30
C ALA A 204 -9.97 6.92 -21.91
N LYS A 205 -9.21 5.88 -21.57
CA LYS A 205 -8.44 5.88 -20.32
C LYS A 205 -7.45 7.02 -20.49
N ASP A 206 -7.43 7.95 -19.53
CA ASP A 206 -6.42 8.99 -19.47
C ASP A 206 -5.05 8.29 -19.58
N LEU A 207 -4.37 8.48 -20.72
CA LEU A 207 -3.10 7.82 -20.97
C LEU A 207 -2.04 8.48 -20.10
N GLU A 208 -1.49 7.73 -19.14
CA GLU A 208 -0.40 8.20 -18.31
C GLU A 208 0.90 8.36 -19.14
N PHE A 209 1.93 8.99 -18.58
CA PHE A 209 3.26 9.16 -19.21
C PHE A 209 3.25 9.96 -20.53
N GLY A 210 2.35 10.94 -20.67
CA GLY A 210 2.28 11.79 -21.87
C GLY A 210 1.73 11.04 -23.09
N GLY A 211 1.00 9.95 -22.89
CA GLY A 211 0.42 9.15 -23.96
C GLY A 211 1.44 8.38 -24.78
N VAL A 212 1.05 8.00 -26.00
CA VAL A 212 1.87 7.17 -26.89
C VAL A 212 3.21 7.83 -27.25
N PRO A 213 3.28 9.14 -27.60
CA PRO A 213 4.55 9.79 -27.91
C PRO A 213 5.50 9.84 -26.70
N GLY A 214 4.97 10.14 -25.50
CA GLY A 214 5.77 10.17 -24.28
C GLY A 214 6.32 8.80 -23.92
N VAL A 215 5.49 7.75 -24.02
CA VAL A 215 5.91 6.36 -23.84
C VAL A 215 7.03 5.96 -24.81
N PHE A 216 6.90 6.31 -26.10
CA PHE A 216 7.95 6.03 -27.08
C PHE A 216 9.26 6.74 -26.71
N LEU A 217 9.19 8.02 -26.34
CA LEU A 217 10.36 8.80 -25.94
C LEU A 217 11.04 8.20 -24.70
N ILE A 218 10.27 7.74 -23.72
CA ILE A 218 10.81 7.12 -22.50
C ILE A 218 11.46 5.77 -22.84
N MET A 219 10.83 4.96 -23.69
CA MET A 219 11.30 3.62 -24.05
C MET A 219 12.69 3.63 -24.70
N PHE A 220 12.94 4.58 -25.60
CA PHE A 220 14.25 4.74 -26.25
C PHE A 220 15.18 5.69 -25.48
N GLY A 221 14.63 6.71 -24.84
CA GLY A 221 15.38 7.73 -24.13
C GLY A 221 16.02 7.23 -22.84
N LEU A 222 15.34 6.39 -22.04
CA LEU A 222 15.88 5.90 -20.77
C LEU A 222 17.14 5.03 -20.95
N PRO A 223 17.18 4.03 -21.86
CA PRO A 223 18.41 3.29 -22.12
C PRO A 223 19.56 4.19 -22.57
N VAL A 224 19.31 5.09 -23.53
CA VAL A 224 20.33 6.03 -24.03
C VAL A 224 20.85 6.91 -22.89
N PHE A 225 19.95 7.45 -22.08
CA PHE A 225 20.29 8.29 -20.94
C PHE A 225 21.14 7.55 -19.90
N LEU A 226 20.80 6.29 -19.58
CA LEU A 226 21.60 5.44 -18.71
C LEU A 226 23.04 5.30 -19.22
N PHE A 227 23.22 4.95 -20.49
CA PHE A 227 24.57 4.81 -21.07
C PHE A 227 25.34 6.12 -21.08
N LEU A 228 24.69 7.24 -21.43
CA LEU A 228 25.32 8.56 -21.39
C LEU A 228 25.82 8.90 -19.99
N LEU A 229 25.00 8.66 -18.96
CA LEU A 229 25.35 8.93 -17.57
C LEU A 229 26.53 8.07 -17.09
N LEU A 230 26.54 6.77 -17.44
CA LEU A 230 27.66 5.88 -17.13
C LEU A 230 28.94 6.26 -17.89
N LEU A 231 28.85 6.67 -19.15
CA LEU A 231 30.00 7.09 -19.96
C LEU A 231 30.60 8.41 -19.45
N ILE A 232 29.77 9.39 -19.08
CA ILE A 232 30.24 10.65 -18.48
C ILE A 232 30.97 10.37 -17.16
N CYS A 233 30.42 9.49 -16.32
CA CYS A 233 31.03 9.13 -15.04
C CYS A 233 32.38 8.40 -15.19
N LYS A 234 32.59 7.66 -16.29
CA LYS A 234 33.85 6.96 -16.56
C LYS A 234 34.98 7.92 -16.98
N GLN A 235 34.67 9.15 -17.38
CA GLN A 235 35.69 10.14 -17.76
C GLN A 235 36.51 10.60 -16.56
N LYS A 236 37.74 11.07 -16.83
CA LYS A 236 38.61 11.66 -15.80
C LYS A 236 37.95 12.87 -15.13
N ASP A 237 37.26 13.70 -15.91
CA ASP A 237 36.45 14.81 -15.42
C ASP A 237 34.96 14.56 -15.71
N PRO A 238 34.15 14.14 -14.73
CA PRO A 238 32.74 13.80 -14.88
C PRO A 238 31.84 15.06 -14.87
N SER A 239 32.32 16.16 -15.44
CA SER A 239 31.54 17.38 -15.62
C SER A 239 30.50 17.22 -16.72
N LEU A 240 29.31 17.80 -16.51
CA LEU A 240 28.26 17.87 -17.54
C LEU A 240 28.68 18.72 -18.76
N LEU A 241 29.77 19.48 -18.64
CA LEU A 241 30.33 20.28 -19.74
C LEU A 241 31.03 19.43 -20.80
N ASN A 242 31.47 18.21 -20.46
CA ASN A 242 32.14 17.28 -21.40
C ASN A 242 31.15 16.47 -22.25
N PHE A 243 29.99 17.07 -22.57
CA PHE A 243 28.96 16.47 -23.41
C PHE A 243 29.19 16.83 -24.89
N PRO A 244 29.08 15.86 -25.83
CA PRO A 244 28.79 14.45 -25.64
C PRO A 244 30.04 13.63 -25.26
N PRO A 245 29.91 12.58 -24.43
CA PRO A 245 31.02 11.68 -24.13
C PRO A 245 31.48 10.92 -25.38
N PRO A 246 32.76 10.51 -25.47
CA PRO A 246 33.23 9.68 -26.57
C PRO A 246 32.48 8.34 -26.55
N LEU A 247 31.77 8.06 -27.64
CA LEU A 247 31.01 6.82 -27.77
C LEU A 247 31.97 5.67 -28.05
N PRO A 248 31.97 4.60 -27.24
CA PRO A 248 32.76 3.41 -27.54
C PRO A 248 32.21 2.73 -28.79
N ALA A 249 33.06 1.98 -29.49
CA ALA A 249 32.62 1.24 -30.65
C ALA A 249 31.61 0.15 -30.24
N LEU A 250 30.62 -0.13 -31.11
CA LEU A 250 29.54 -1.08 -30.79
C LEU A 250 30.05 -2.49 -30.43
N TYR A 251 31.18 -2.92 -31.00
CA TYR A 251 31.81 -4.20 -30.67
C TYR A 251 32.41 -4.23 -29.26
N GLU A 252 32.76 -3.08 -28.68
CA GLU A 252 33.30 -2.99 -27.31
C GLU A 252 32.19 -3.05 -26.26
N LEU A 253 30.96 -2.72 -26.66
CA LEU A 253 29.78 -2.72 -25.80
C LEU A 253 29.15 -4.11 -25.65
N TRP A 254 29.43 -5.05 -26.57
CA TRP A 254 28.84 -6.38 -26.54
C TRP A 254 29.89 -7.47 -26.35
N GLU A 255 29.76 -8.20 -25.25
CA GLU A 255 30.52 -9.43 -25.02
C GLU A 255 29.59 -10.58 -24.63
N THR A 256 29.61 -11.64 -25.44
CA THR A 256 28.74 -12.82 -25.26
C THR A 256 28.99 -13.53 -23.93
N ARG A 257 30.24 -13.50 -23.43
CA ARG A 257 30.59 -14.10 -22.12
C ARG A 257 29.91 -13.36 -20.97
N VAL A 258 29.95 -12.03 -21.00
CA VAL A 258 29.29 -11.16 -20.00
C VAL A 258 27.78 -11.36 -20.00
N PHE A 259 27.18 -11.44 -21.19
CA PHE A 259 25.75 -11.77 -21.31
C PHE A 259 25.44 -13.16 -20.72
N GLY A 260 26.30 -14.15 -20.95
CA GLY A 260 26.18 -15.48 -20.32
C GLY A 260 26.26 -15.43 -18.79
N VAL A 261 27.14 -14.62 -18.21
CA VAL A 261 27.24 -14.42 -16.76
C VAL A 261 25.99 -13.74 -16.20
N TYR A 262 25.44 -12.75 -16.91
CA TYR A 262 24.18 -12.10 -16.51
C TYR A 262 23.00 -13.09 -16.53
N LEU A 263 22.91 -13.94 -17.56
CA LEU A 263 21.89 -14.99 -17.62
C LEU A 263 22.07 -16.01 -16.48
N LEU A 264 23.31 -16.40 -16.18
CA LEU A 264 23.60 -17.28 -15.05
C LEU A 264 23.14 -16.65 -13.73
N TRP A 265 23.41 -15.35 -13.51
CA TRP A 265 22.93 -14.60 -12.36
C TRP A 265 21.40 -14.66 -12.25
N PHE A 266 20.70 -14.37 -13.34
CA PHE A 266 19.24 -14.42 -13.38
C PHE A 266 18.72 -15.83 -13.03
N LEU A 267 19.31 -16.88 -13.61
CA LEU A 267 18.94 -18.27 -13.37
C LEU A 267 19.20 -18.72 -11.93
N ILE A 268 20.31 -18.29 -11.31
CA ILE A 268 20.60 -18.56 -9.90
C ILE A 268 19.52 -17.93 -9.00
N GLN A 269 19.12 -16.69 -9.29
CA GLN A 269 18.04 -16.05 -8.54
C GLN A 269 16.69 -16.76 -8.75
N VAL A 270 16.40 -17.23 -9.96
CA VAL A 270 15.21 -18.07 -10.23
C VAL A 270 15.27 -19.35 -9.40
N LEU A 271 16.42 -20.04 -9.36
CA LEU A 271 16.58 -21.26 -8.56
C LEU A 271 16.28 -21.00 -7.08
N PHE A 272 16.83 -19.92 -6.51
CA PHE A 272 16.57 -19.56 -5.11
C PHE A 272 15.12 -19.20 -4.84
N TYR A 273 14.46 -18.54 -5.79
CA TYR A 273 13.04 -18.25 -5.69
C TYR A 273 12.17 -19.52 -5.70
N LEU A 274 12.56 -20.54 -6.47
CA LEU A 274 11.81 -21.79 -6.56
C LEU A 274 11.97 -22.70 -5.34
N LEU A 275 12.97 -22.46 -4.49
CA LEU A 275 13.18 -23.23 -3.27
C LEU A 275 11.92 -23.23 -2.39
N PRO A 276 11.51 -24.38 -1.83
CA PRO A 276 10.31 -24.52 -0.99
C PRO A 276 10.53 -24.00 0.43
N ILE A 277 11.14 -22.83 0.56
CA ILE A 277 11.51 -22.20 1.84
C ILE A 277 10.70 -20.91 1.97
N GLY A 278 10.21 -20.62 3.17
CA GLY A 278 9.53 -19.36 3.49
C GLY A 278 8.01 -19.45 3.60
N LYS A 279 7.43 -18.41 4.20
CA LYS A 279 5.99 -18.31 4.48
C LYS A 279 5.22 -18.03 3.20
N VAL A 280 4.09 -18.69 3.01
CA VAL A 280 3.15 -18.36 1.92
C VAL A 280 2.13 -17.36 2.44
N VAL A 281 1.98 -16.24 1.73
CA VAL A 281 1.05 -15.15 2.05
C VAL A 281 0.11 -14.90 0.88
N GLU A 282 -1.12 -14.50 1.19
CA GLU A 282 -2.09 -14.07 0.18
C GLU A 282 -1.89 -12.60 -0.16
N GLY A 283 -1.85 -12.30 -1.46
CA GLY A 283 -1.84 -10.94 -1.97
C GLY A 283 -3.19 -10.25 -1.82
N THR A 284 -3.29 -9.06 -2.39
CA THR A 284 -4.53 -8.29 -2.42
C THR A 284 -5.58 -8.97 -3.31
N PRO A 285 -6.88 -8.77 -3.01
CA PRO A 285 -7.95 -9.29 -3.86
C PRO A 285 -7.91 -8.62 -5.24
N LEU A 286 -7.91 -9.44 -6.29
CA LEU A 286 -8.07 -8.99 -7.67
C LEU A 286 -9.52 -8.52 -7.91
N ILE A 287 -9.78 -7.98 -9.11
CA ILE A 287 -11.12 -7.54 -9.53
C ILE A 287 -12.14 -8.70 -9.41
N ASP A 288 -11.71 -9.92 -9.72
CA ASP A 288 -12.51 -11.14 -9.58
C ASP A 288 -12.72 -11.62 -8.13
N GLY A 289 -12.13 -10.94 -7.13
CA GLY A 289 -12.10 -11.38 -5.74
C GLY A 289 -11.11 -12.52 -5.44
N ARG A 290 -10.49 -13.12 -6.47
CA ARG A 290 -9.41 -14.11 -6.32
C ARG A 290 -8.21 -13.49 -5.59
N ARG A 291 -7.55 -14.27 -4.73
CA ARG A 291 -6.30 -13.88 -4.07
C ARG A 291 -5.15 -14.77 -4.52
N LEU A 292 -4.11 -14.14 -5.03
CA LEU A 292 -2.91 -14.83 -5.48
C LEU A 292 -2.03 -15.18 -4.27
N LYS A 293 -1.44 -16.37 -4.28
CA LYS A 293 -0.50 -16.82 -3.26
C LYS A 293 0.93 -16.48 -3.67
N TYR A 294 1.71 -15.98 -2.72
CA TYR A 294 3.11 -15.59 -2.87
C TYR A 294 3.95 -16.25 -1.78
N ARG A 295 5.11 -16.79 -2.16
CA ARG A 295 6.08 -17.36 -1.20
C ARG A 295 7.11 -16.29 -0.87
N LEU A 296 7.20 -15.94 0.41
CA LEU A 296 8.15 -14.94 0.91
C LEU A 296 9.48 -15.62 1.23
N ASN A 297 10.42 -15.55 0.30
CA ASN A 297 11.76 -16.14 0.44
C ASN A 297 12.90 -15.17 0.08
N GLY A 298 12.63 -13.87 0.01
CA GLY A 298 13.61 -12.87 -0.43
C GLY A 298 14.81 -12.78 0.48
N PHE A 299 14.57 -12.76 1.80
CA PHE A 299 15.64 -12.71 2.78
C PHE A 299 16.52 -13.97 2.76
N TYR A 300 15.93 -15.15 2.55
CA TYR A 300 16.70 -16.40 2.42
C TYR A 300 17.52 -16.45 1.13
N ALA A 301 16.94 -16.00 0.01
CA ALA A 301 17.65 -15.88 -1.27
C ALA A 301 18.84 -14.91 -1.16
N PHE A 302 18.68 -13.82 -0.40
CA PHE A 302 19.76 -12.89 -0.09
C PHE A 302 20.88 -13.55 0.72
N ILE A 303 20.56 -14.23 1.83
CA ILE A 303 21.57 -14.95 2.63
C ILE A 303 22.32 -15.97 1.78
N LEU A 304 21.61 -16.74 0.97
CA LEU A 304 22.22 -17.76 0.12
C LEU A 304 23.11 -17.13 -0.96
N THR A 305 22.68 -16.01 -1.55
CA THR A 305 23.49 -15.23 -2.49
C THR A 305 24.75 -14.68 -1.82
N SER A 306 24.64 -14.11 -0.61
CA SER A 306 25.78 -13.64 0.17
C SER A 306 26.74 -14.77 0.52
N ALA A 307 26.23 -15.96 0.84
CA ALA A 307 27.05 -17.14 1.11
C ALA A 307 27.81 -17.61 -0.14
N VAL A 308 27.16 -17.64 -1.31
CA VAL A 308 27.80 -17.98 -2.59
C VAL A 308 28.90 -16.97 -2.95
N ILE A 309 28.63 -15.68 -2.80
CA ILE A 309 29.62 -14.63 -3.06
C ILE A 309 30.77 -14.71 -2.06
N GLY A 310 30.47 -14.88 -0.77
CA GLY A 310 31.48 -15.07 0.27
C GLY A 310 32.39 -16.27 -0.03
N ALA A 311 31.81 -17.42 -0.37
CA ALA A 311 32.57 -18.61 -0.77
C ALA A 311 33.43 -18.36 -2.02
N SER A 312 32.91 -17.63 -3.00
CA SER A 312 33.65 -17.25 -4.21
C SER A 312 34.83 -16.33 -3.90
N LEU A 313 34.66 -15.38 -2.95
CA LEU A 313 35.75 -14.54 -2.46
C LEU A 313 36.82 -15.36 -1.73
N PHE A 314 36.44 -16.34 -0.90
CA PHE A 314 37.38 -17.25 -0.24
C PHE A 314 38.16 -18.12 -1.24
N GLN A 315 37.55 -18.47 -2.38
CA GLN A 315 38.22 -19.20 -3.47
C GLN A 315 39.09 -18.30 -4.36
N GLY A 316 39.15 -16.99 -4.09
CA GLY A 316 39.98 -16.06 -4.85
C GLY A 316 39.39 -15.64 -6.20
N VAL A 317 38.07 -15.74 -6.40
CA VAL A 317 37.42 -15.27 -7.63
C VAL A 317 37.55 -13.74 -7.74
N GLU A 318 38.13 -13.26 -8.85
CA GLU A 318 38.29 -11.83 -9.08
C GLU A 318 36.98 -11.16 -9.55
N PHE A 319 36.33 -10.43 -8.64
CA PHE A 319 35.12 -9.67 -8.94
C PHE A 319 35.36 -8.40 -9.77
N HIS A 320 36.61 -7.97 -9.91
CA HIS A 320 36.99 -6.81 -10.73
C HIS A 320 36.51 -6.93 -12.18
N TYR A 321 36.35 -8.16 -12.70
CA TYR A 321 35.78 -8.41 -14.03
C TYR A 321 34.43 -7.72 -14.23
N VAL A 322 33.56 -7.70 -13.21
CA VAL A 322 32.23 -7.08 -13.27
C VAL A 322 32.32 -5.55 -13.38
N TYR A 323 33.27 -4.91 -12.70
CA TYR A 323 33.53 -3.48 -12.84
C TYR A 323 34.06 -3.13 -14.24
N SER A 324 35.05 -3.88 -14.73
CA SER A 324 35.66 -3.62 -16.04
C SER A 324 34.67 -3.71 -17.21
N HIS A 325 33.68 -4.61 -17.11
CA HIS A 325 32.65 -4.83 -18.13
C HIS A 325 31.28 -4.26 -17.73
N PHE A 326 31.23 -3.27 -16.83
CA PHE A 326 29.97 -2.74 -16.28
C PHE A 326 28.99 -2.23 -17.35
N LEU A 327 29.50 -1.56 -18.39
CA LEU A 327 28.70 -1.11 -19.54
C LEU A 327 28.11 -2.28 -20.34
N GLN A 328 28.87 -3.36 -20.50
CA GLN A 328 28.41 -4.54 -21.22
C GLN A 328 27.36 -5.31 -20.41
N PHE A 329 27.47 -5.34 -19.08
CA PHE A 329 26.41 -5.85 -18.21
C PHE A 329 25.13 -5.02 -18.33
N ALA A 330 25.24 -3.68 -18.38
CA ALA A 330 24.08 -2.80 -18.58
C ALA A 330 23.40 -3.03 -19.95
N LEU A 331 24.19 -3.23 -21.02
CA LEU A 331 23.65 -3.57 -22.34
C LEU A 331 23.03 -4.96 -22.38
N GLY A 332 23.70 -5.97 -21.81
CA GLY A 332 23.17 -7.32 -21.69
C GLY A 332 21.84 -7.36 -20.95
N ALA A 333 21.73 -6.63 -19.84
CA ALA A 333 20.49 -6.50 -19.07
C ALA A 333 19.40 -5.76 -19.86
N THR A 334 19.76 -4.72 -20.62
CA THR A 334 18.83 -3.98 -21.49
C THR A 334 18.26 -4.88 -22.60
N VAL A 335 19.12 -5.63 -23.29
CA VAL A 335 18.71 -6.59 -24.33
C VAL A 335 17.80 -7.66 -23.73
N PHE A 336 18.18 -8.23 -22.57
CA PHE A 336 17.35 -9.20 -21.87
C PHE A 336 15.98 -8.63 -21.50
N CYS A 337 15.92 -7.39 -20.99
CA CYS A 337 14.67 -6.72 -20.66
C CYS A 337 13.76 -6.52 -21.89
N VAL A 338 14.32 -6.10 -23.03
CA VAL A 338 13.56 -5.96 -24.27
C VAL A 338 12.98 -7.31 -24.69
N VAL A 339 13.79 -8.38 -24.68
CA VAL A 339 13.34 -9.74 -25.01
C VAL A 339 12.25 -10.22 -24.04
N LEU A 340 12.43 -10.00 -22.73
CA LEU A 340 11.45 -10.31 -21.70
C LEU A 340 10.13 -9.57 -21.94
N SER A 341 10.19 -8.28 -22.28
CA SER A 341 9.03 -7.44 -22.56
C SER A 341 8.26 -7.91 -23.80
N VAL A 342 8.98 -8.31 -24.86
CA VAL A 342 8.38 -8.93 -26.05
C VAL A 342 7.67 -10.24 -25.68
N TYR A 343 8.32 -11.09 -24.88
CA TYR A 343 7.71 -12.32 -24.40
C TYR A 343 6.43 -12.05 -23.59
N LEU A 344 6.46 -11.09 -22.66
CA LEU A 344 5.32 -10.70 -21.84
C LEU A 344 4.17 -10.18 -22.69
N TYR A 345 4.46 -9.34 -23.69
CA TYR A 345 3.45 -8.82 -24.61
C TYR A 345 2.82 -9.95 -25.43
N MET A 346 3.62 -10.81 -26.07
CA MET A 346 3.14 -11.94 -26.87
C MET A 346 2.29 -12.92 -26.04
N ARG A 347 2.70 -13.17 -24.80
CA ARG A 347 1.95 -13.99 -23.85
C ARG A 347 0.62 -13.34 -23.46
N SER A 348 0.62 -12.03 -23.22
CA SER A 348 -0.59 -11.30 -22.83
C SER A 348 -1.70 -11.31 -23.89
N LEU A 349 -1.36 -11.57 -25.16
CA LEU A 349 -2.35 -11.75 -26.23
C LEU A 349 -3.24 -12.99 -26.01
N LYS A 350 -2.72 -14.00 -25.30
CA LYS A 350 -3.45 -15.23 -24.95
C LYS A 350 -4.08 -15.16 -23.55
N ALA A 351 -3.87 -14.07 -22.80
CA ALA A 351 -4.34 -13.94 -21.44
C ALA A 351 -5.86 -13.67 -21.38
N PRO A 352 -6.58 -14.25 -20.42
CA PRO A 352 -8.01 -13.98 -20.24
C PRO A 352 -8.25 -12.53 -19.80
N ARG A 353 -9.42 -11.98 -20.15
CA ARG A 353 -9.76 -10.57 -19.87
C ARG A 353 -9.68 -10.19 -18.38
N ASN A 354 -9.86 -11.15 -17.49
CA ASN A 354 -9.85 -10.92 -16.05
C ASN A 354 -8.44 -10.70 -15.47
N ASP A 355 -7.40 -11.17 -16.15
CA ASP A 355 -6.01 -11.02 -15.71
C ASP A 355 -5.33 -9.79 -16.35
N LEU A 356 -6.10 -8.99 -17.10
CA LEU A 356 -5.63 -7.75 -17.72
C LEU A 356 -5.44 -6.63 -16.70
N SER A 357 -4.44 -5.79 -16.92
CA SER A 357 -4.14 -4.66 -16.06
C SER A 357 -5.23 -3.57 -16.19
N PRO A 358 -5.63 -2.93 -15.06
CA PRO A 358 -6.48 -1.74 -15.10
C PRO A 358 -5.88 -0.59 -15.90
N ALA A 359 -4.55 -0.55 -16.05
CA ALA A 359 -3.82 0.47 -16.79
C ALA A 359 -3.80 0.25 -18.31
N SER A 360 -4.08 -0.96 -18.82
CA SER A 360 -4.05 -1.25 -20.27
C SER A 360 -5.06 -0.39 -21.05
N SER A 361 -4.61 0.23 -22.14
CA SER A 361 -5.39 1.18 -22.95
C SER A 361 -5.87 0.60 -24.28
N GLY A 362 -5.36 -0.57 -24.68
CA GLY A 362 -5.69 -1.24 -25.95
C GLY A 362 -4.82 -0.80 -27.13
N ASN A 363 -3.97 0.22 -26.97
CA ASN A 363 -2.94 0.55 -27.94
C ASN A 363 -1.72 -0.36 -27.73
N ALA A 364 -1.25 -1.01 -28.79
CA ALA A 364 -0.14 -1.96 -28.74
C ALA A 364 1.14 -1.39 -28.12
N VAL A 365 1.52 -0.16 -28.47
CA VAL A 365 2.76 0.48 -27.97
C VAL A 365 2.64 0.78 -26.49
N TYR A 366 1.50 1.35 -26.09
CA TYR A 366 1.26 1.70 -24.70
C TYR A 366 1.16 0.45 -23.83
N ASP A 367 0.45 -0.58 -24.30
CA ASP A 367 0.31 -1.88 -23.64
C ASP A 367 1.65 -2.63 -23.54
N PHE A 368 2.55 -2.47 -24.50
CA PHE A 368 3.92 -3.00 -24.43
C PHE A 368 4.73 -2.32 -23.32
N PHE A 369 4.58 -1.01 -23.17
CA PHE A 369 5.29 -0.24 -22.15
C PHE A 369 4.75 -0.49 -20.74
N ILE A 370 3.45 -0.30 -20.53
CA ILE A 370 2.82 -0.41 -19.20
C ILE A 370 2.59 -1.87 -18.78
N GLY A 371 2.49 -2.78 -19.73
CA GLY A 371 2.13 -4.17 -19.49
C GLY A 371 0.62 -4.40 -19.55
N ARG A 372 0.22 -5.34 -20.41
CA ARG A 372 -1.18 -5.74 -20.61
C ARG A 372 -1.67 -6.75 -19.56
N GLU A 373 -0.83 -7.69 -19.13
CA GLU A 373 -1.13 -8.66 -18.08
C GLU A 373 -0.73 -8.06 -16.71
N LEU A 374 -1.60 -8.19 -15.69
CA LEU A 374 -1.36 -7.59 -14.38
C LEU A 374 -0.23 -8.29 -13.61
N ASN A 375 -0.30 -9.63 -13.54
CA ASN A 375 0.64 -10.48 -12.80
C ASN A 375 0.96 -11.74 -13.63
N PRO A 376 1.88 -11.66 -14.60
CA PRO A 376 2.23 -12.80 -15.45
C PRO A 376 2.89 -13.93 -14.65
N ARG A 377 2.31 -15.13 -14.77
CA ARG A 377 2.71 -16.32 -13.98
C ARG A 377 3.07 -17.55 -14.80
N ILE A 378 4.18 -18.19 -14.49
CA ILE A 378 4.54 -19.53 -14.99
C ILE A 378 4.34 -20.52 -13.84
N GLY A 379 3.18 -21.18 -13.80
CA GLY A 379 2.78 -21.99 -12.65
C GLY A 379 2.64 -21.14 -11.39
N THR A 380 3.46 -21.41 -10.37
CA THR A 380 3.52 -20.61 -9.13
C THR A 380 4.47 -19.42 -9.20
N PHE A 381 5.25 -19.29 -10.27
CA PHE A 381 6.27 -18.25 -10.45
C PHE A 381 5.64 -16.96 -10.97
N ASP A 382 5.65 -15.90 -10.17
CA ASP A 382 5.17 -14.57 -10.54
C ASP A 382 6.34 -13.73 -11.04
N LEU A 383 6.37 -13.43 -12.35
CA LEU A 383 7.52 -12.78 -13.00
C LEU A 383 7.74 -11.37 -12.47
N LYS A 384 6.65 -10.64 -12.27
CA LYS A 384 6.68 -9.25 -11.80
C LYS A 384 7.25 -9.17 -10.41
N TYR A 385 6.66 -9.93 -9.49
CA TYR A 385 7.12 -10.00 -8.11
C TYR A 385 8.57 -10.50 -7.98
N PHE A 386 8.97 -11.44 -8.85
CA PHE A 386 10.33 -11.94 -8.91
C PHE A 386 11.31 -10.84 -9.33
N CYS A 387 11.07 -10.17 -10.46
CA CYS A 387 11.96 -9.16 -11.02
C CYS A 387 12.14 -7.97 -10.08
N GLU A 388 11.06 -7.48 -9.45
CA GLU A 388 11.05 -6.33 -8.55
C GLU A 388 12.00 -6.50 -7.34
N LEU A 389 12.08 -7.72 -6.77
CA LEU A 389 12.87 -7.95 -5.56
C LEU A 389 14.20 -8.67 -5.78
N ARG A 390 14.24 -9.67 -6.67
CA ARG A 390 15.34 -10.67 -6.66
C ARG A 390 16.52 -10.23 -7.51
N PRO A 391 16.51 -10.35 -8.84
CA PRO A 391 17.66 -10.00 -9.68
C PRO A 391 18.00 -8.50 -9.61
N GLY A 392 17.01 -7.64 -9.37
CA GLY A 392 17.17 -6.19 -9.24
C GLY A 392 17.84 -5.77 -7.93
N LEU A 393 17.11 -5.83 -6.81
CA LEU A 393 17.62 -5.33 -5.51
C LEU A 393 18.79 -6.13 -4.96
N ILE A 394 18.79 -7.47 -5.07
CA ILE A 394 19.94 -8.26 -4.64
C ILE A 394 21.13 -7.95 -5.55
N GLY A 395 20.89 -7.82 -6.87
CA GLY A 395 21.92 -7.45 -7.84
C GLY A 395 22.56 -6.10 -7.54
N TRP A 396 21.77 -5.12 -7.12
CA TRP A 396 22.27 -3.81 -6.68
C TRP A 396 23.29 -3.94 -5.53
N VAL A 397 22.99 -4.74 -4.49
CA VAL A 397 23.93 -4.97 -3.38
C VAL A 397 25.22 -5.64 -3.85
N VAL A 398 25.10 -6.62 -4.75
CA VAL A 398 26.27 -7.30 -5.32
C VAL A 398 27.13 -6.34 -6.12
N ILE A 399 26.53 -5.52 -6.98
CA ILE A 399 27.23 -4.49 -7.75
C ILE A 399 27.96 -3.54 -6.81
N ASN A 400 27.32 -3.05 -5.75
CA ASN A 400 27.97 -2.16 -4.78
C ASN A 400 29.19 -2.80 -4.12
N LEU A 401 29.09 -4.07 -3.72
CA LEU A 401 30.23 -4.82 -3.18
C LEU A 401 31.37 -4.94 -4.22
N VAL A 402 31.03 -5.19 -5.48
CA VAL A 402 32.02 -5.16 -6.57
C VAL A 402 32.68 -3.79 -6.68
N MET A 403 31.92 -2.70 -6.62
CA MET A 403 32.46 -1.33 -6.68
C MET A 403 33.42 -1.06 -5.50
N LEU A 404 33.06 -1.50 -4.30
CA LEU A 404 33.91 -1.38 -3.12
C LEU A 404 35.24 -2.13 -3.31
N LEU A 405 35.22 -3.36 -3.83
CA LEU A 405 36.43 -4.13 -4.12
C LEU A 405 37.24 -3.52 -5.27
N ALA A 406 36.56 -2.94 -6.27
CA ALA A 406 37.21 -2.27 -7.39
C ALA A 406 37.94 -0.99 -6.95
N GLU A 407 37.34 -0.18 -6.08
CA GLU A 407 38.00 1.00 -5.48
C GLU A 407 39.29 0.59 -4.78
N MET A 408 39.24 -0.44 -3.92
CA MET A 408 40.43 -0.94 -3.22
C MET A 408 41.55 -1.34 -4.18
N LYS A 409 41.21 -2.06 -5.27
CA LYS A 409 42.20 -2.54 -6.26
C LYS A 409 42.76 -1.41 -7.12
N ILE A 410 41.94 -0.43 -7.53
CA ILE A 410 42.36 0.66 -8.43
C ILE A 410 43.16 1.73 -7.67
N GLN A 411 42.76 2.03 -6.44
CA GLN A 411 43.40 3.05 -5.60
C GLN A 411 44.54 2.48 -4.74
N ASP A 412 44.85 1.19 -4.89
CA ASP A 412 45.87 0.44 -4.12
C ASP A 412 45.71 0.63 -2.59
N ARG A 413 44.47 0.51 -2.11
CA ARG A 413 44.12 0.70 -0.69
C ARG A 413 43.84 -0.63 -0.01
N ALA A 414 44.41 -0.81 1.18
CA ALA A 414 44.10 -1.95 2.04
C ALA A 414 42.68 -1.88 2.65
N ILE A 415 42.11 -0.68 2.76
CA ILE A 415 40.78 -0.42 3.33
C ILE A 415 40.01 0.50 2.36
N PRO A 416 38.70 0.26 2.11
CA PRO A 416 37.89 1.17 1.29
C PRO A 416 37.81 2.58 1.87
N SER A 417 37.47 3.57 1.04
CA SER A 417 37.25 4.93 1.54
C SER A 417 36.05 4.99 2.49
N LEU A 418 36.07 5.94 3.43
CA LEU A 418 34.94 6.15 4.34
C LEU A 418 33.65 6.45 3.55
N ALA A 419 33.76 7.21 2.46
CA ALA A 419 32.63 7.50 1.58
C ALA A 419 32.02 6.22 1.00
N MET A 420 32.85 5.32 0.47
CA MET A 420 32.40 4.05 -0.11
C MET A 420 31.71 3.17 0.93
N ILE A 421 32.27 3.08 2.14
CA ILE A 421 31.69 2.31 3.26
C ILE A 421 30.31 2.86 3.62
N LEU A 422 30.16 4.19 3.71
CA LEU A 422 28.88 4.83 4.03
C LEU A 422 27.82 4.51 2.96
N VAL A 423 28.14 4.73 1.67
CA VAL A 423 27.22 4.45 0.57
C VAL A 423 26.79 2.98 0.57
N ASN A 424 27.75 2.06 0.60
CA ASN A 424 27.48 0.62 0.61
C ASN A 424 26.62 0.22 1.80
N SER A 425 26.96 0.70 3.01
CA SER A 425 26.22 0.36 4.23
C SER A 425 24.80 0.91 4.20
N PHE A 426 24.60 2.14 3.74
CA PHE A 426 23.29 2.77 3.69
C PHE A 426 22.35 2.15 2.67
N GLN A 427 22.88 1.71 1.52
CA GLN A 427 22.14 1.05 0.46
C GLN A 427 21.86 -0.42 0.83
N LEU A 428 22.84 -1.11 1.45
CA LEU A 428 22.66 -2.46 2.00
C LEU A 428 21.53 -2.51 3.03
N LEU A 429 21.53 -1.58 4.01
CA LEU A 429 20.48 -1.51 5.02
C LEU A 429 19.09 -1.30 4.39
N TYR A 430 19.00 -0.51 3.33
CA TYR A 430 17.74 -0.28 2.62
C TYR A 430 17.22 -1.54 1.93
N VAL A 431 18.10 -2.26 1.22
CA VAL A 431 17.73 -3.51 0.54
C VAL A 431 17.35 -4.61 1.54
N VAL A 432 18.12 -4.77 2.61
CA VAL A 432 17.81 -5.73 3.68
C VAL A 432 16.46 -5.41 4.32
N ASP A 433 16.18 -4.12 4.58
CA ASP A 433 14.91 -3.65 5.13
C ASP A 433 13.72 -3.93 4.18
N ALA A 434 13.91 -3.79 2.87
CA ALA A 434 12.91 -4.17 1.86
C ALA A 434 12.66 -5.69 1.84
N LEU A 435 13.72 -6.52 1.84
CA LEU A 435 13.64 -7.98 1.83
C LEU A 435 13.07 -8.55 3.13
N TRP A 436 13.34 -7.92 4.28
CA TRP A 436 12.76 -8.31 5.56
C TRP A 436 11.26 -8.02 5.62
N ASN A 437 10.82 -6.95 4.96
CA ASN A 437 9.43 -6.49 4.95
C ASN A 437 8.74 -6.80 3.62
N GLU A 438 9.07 -7.94 3.05
CA GLU A 438 8.62 -8.41 1.74
C GLU A 438 7.09 -8.40 1.60
N GLU A 439 6.36 -8.74 2.67
CA GLU A 439 4.89 -8.74 2.71
C GLU A 439 4.28 -7.37 2.39
N ALA A 440 4.97 -6.27 2.71
CA ALA A 440 4.49 -4.93 2.44
C ALA A 440 4.46 -4.60 0.94
N LEU A 441 5.34 -5.23 0.15
CA LEU A 441 5.45 -5.01 -1.30
C LEU A 441 4.18 -5.47 -2.03
N LEU A 442 3.55 -6.54 -1.56
CA LEU A 442 2.28 -7.05 -2.14
C LEU A 442 1.15 -6.01 -2.11
N THR A 443 1.32 -4.94 -1.32
CA THR A 443 0.35 -3.84 -1.22
C THR A 443 0.73 -2.60 -2.03
N THR A 444 1.84 -2.63 -2.77
CA THR A 444 2.34 -1.51 -3.57
C THR A 444 1.52 -1.31 -4.84
N MET A 445 1.57 -0.08 -5.37
CA MET A 445 0.90 0.29 -6.62
C MET A 445 1.39 -0.56 -7.79
N ASP A 446 2.70 -0.81 -7.84
CA ASP A 446 3.34 -1.56 -8.91
C ASP A 446 2.70 -2.95 -9.02
N ILE A 447 2.57 -3.70 -7.91
CA ILE A 447 1.91 -5.03 -7.87
C ILE A 447 0.40 -4.98 -8.15
N ILE A 448 -0.35 -4.02 -7.58
CA ILE A 448 -1.82 -4.03 -7.58
C ILE A 448 -2.42 -3.46 -8.87
N HIS A 449 -1.85 -2.38 -9.40
CA HIS A 449 -2.48 -1.55 -10.43
C HIS A 449 -1.73 -1.59 -11.76
N ASP A 450 -0.41 -1.53 -11.73
CA ASP A 450 0.40 -1.44 -12.95
C ASP A 450 0.60 -2.84 -13.55
N GLY A 451 0.61 -2.95 -14.88
CA GLY A 451 0.90 -4.23 -15.54
C GLY A 451 2.40 -4.53 -15.51
N PHE A 452 2.79 -5.74 -15.92
CA PHE A 452 4.22 -6.05 -16.11
C PHE A 452 4.60 -5.95 -17.59
N GLY A 453 5.15 -4.79 -17.96
CA GLY A 453 5.65 -4.48 -19.30
C GLY A 453 7.08 -3.95 -19.27
N PHE A 454 7.50 -3.30 -20.35
CA PHE A 454 8.86 -2.77 -20.48
C PHE A 454 9.23 -1.80 -19.35
N MET A 455 8.31 -0.94 -18.91
CA MET A 455 8.59 0.05 -17.87
C MET A 455 9.08 -0.59 -16.57
N LEU A 456 8.30 -1.55 -16.04
CA LEU A 456 8.67 -2.24 -14.80
C LEU A 456 9.86 -3.18 -15.02
N ALA A 457 9.87 -3.95 -16.11
CA ALA A 457 11.00 -4.85 -16.39
C ALA A 457 12.34 -4.10 -16.52
N PHE A 458 12.35 -2.93 -17.19
CA PHE A 458 13.53 -2.09 -17.34
C PHE A 458 13.88 -1.39 -16.04
N GLY A 459 12.88 -0.90 -15.31
CA GLY A 459 13.03 -0.35 -13.96
C GLY A 459 13.74 -1.32 -13.02
N ASP A 460 13.23 -2.55 -12.94
CA ASP A 460 13.68 -3.57 -11.99
C ASP A 460 15.05 -4.16 -12.34
N LEU A 461 15.26 -4.50 -13.61
CA LEU A 461 16.44 -5.27 -14.05
C LEU A 461 17.62 -4.41 -14.49
N VAL A 462 17.36 -3.16 -14.88
CA VAL A 462 18.39 -2.26 -15.43
C VAL A 462 18.48 -0.98 -14.59
N TRP A 463 17.39 -0.25 -14.44
CA TRP A 463 17.46 1.05 -13.78
C TRP A 463 17.91 0.94 -12.32
N VAL A 464 17.30 0.06 -11.54
CA VAL A 464 17.66 -0.15 -10.13
C VAL A 464 19.13 -0.57 -9.97
N PRO A 465 19.63 -1.66 -10.59
CA PRO A 465 21.01 -2.09 -10.35
C PRO A 465 22.07 -1.10 -10.83
N PHE A 466 21.86 -0.42 -11.97
CA PHE A 466 22.90 0.40 -12.60
C PHE A 466 22.83 1.89 -12.21
N ILE A 467 21.64 2.46 -11.96
CA ILE A 467 21.50 3.85 -11.50
C ILE A 467 21.62 3.96 -9.98
N TYR A 468 21.14 2.98 -9.21
CA TYR A 468 21.19 3.10 -7.74
C TYR A 468 22.58 2.77 -7.19
N SER A 469 23.40 2.03 -7.94
CA SER A 469 24.82 1.83 -7.64
C SER A 469 25.71 2.98 -8.13
N PHE A 470 25.11 4.03 -8.71
CA PHE A 470 25.85 5.07 -9.40
C PHE A 470 26.79 5.87 -8.49
N GLN A 471 26.40 6.11 -7.23
CA GLN A 471 27.27 6.75 -6.24
C GLN A 471 28.51 5.90 -5.95
N ALA A 472 28.34 4.58 -5.81
CA ALA A 472 29.45 3.67 -5.64
C ALA A 472 30.32 3.62 -6.90
N PHE A 473 29.73 3.57 -8.10
CA PHE A 473 30.46 3.60 -9.37
C PHE A 473 31.31 4.88 -9.53
N TYR A 474 30.76 6.04 -9.15
CA TYR A 474 31.48 7.32 -9.15
C TYR A 474 32.68 7.32 -8.19
N LEU A 475 32.49 6.85 -6.96
CA LEU A 475 33.53 6.83 -5.93
C LEU A 475 34.75 5.96 -6.28
N VAL A 476 34.60 4.97 -7.18
CA VAL A 476 35.74 4.14 -7.64
C VAL A 476 36.80 4.99 -8.36
N SER A 477 36.36 5.87 -9.26
CA SER A 477 37.25 6.73 -10.05
C SER A 477 37.54 8.07 -9.37
N HIS A 478 36.61 8.54 -8.54
CA HIS A 478 36.66 9.84 -7.87
C HIS A 478 36.54 9.66 -6.35
N PRO A 479 37.57 9.12 -5.70
CA PRO A 479 37.54 8.89 -4.25
C PRO A 479 37.43 10.23 -3.53
N ASN A 480 36.50 10.30 -2.57
CA ASN A 480 36.30 11.48 -1.73
C ASN A 480 36.59 11.13 -0.27
N GLU A 481 37.53 11.85 0.34
CA GLU A 481 37.87 11.69 1.75
C GLU A 481 36.89 12.51 2.61
N VAL A 482 35.93 11.82 3.21
CA VAL A 482 34.95 12.45 4.09
C VAL A 482 35.53 12.56 5.50
N SER A 483 35.48 13.75 6.10
CA SER A 483 35.89 13.95 7.48
C SER A 483 34.91 13.27 8.46
N TRP A 484 35.42 12.78 9.59
CA TRP A 484 34.58 12.14 10.63
C TRP A 484 33.37 12.96 11.09
N PRO A 485 33.46 14.30 11.26
CA PRO A 485 32.28 15.12 11.59
C PRO A 485 31.23 15.12 10.48
N MET A 486 31.66 15.22 9.22
CA MET A 486 30.75 15.19 8.07
C MET A 486 30.10 13.80 7.94
N ALA A 487 30.88 12.74 8.10
CA ALA A 487 30.36 11.37 8.13
C ALA A 487 29.29 11.19 9.23
N SER A 488 29.54 11.73 10.42
CA SER A 488 28.59 11.68 11.54
C SER A 488 27.28 12.40 11.21
N LEU A 489 27.36 13.59 10.58
CA LEU A 489 26.18 14.34 10.14
C LEU A 489 25.38 13.56 9.08
N ILE A 490 26.06 12.95 8.10
CA ILE A 490 25.42 12.14 7.07
C ILE A 490 24.73 10.91 7.69
N ILE A 491 25.36 10.25 8.67
CA ILE A 491 24.77 9.12 9.39
C ILE A 491 23.49 9.55 10.12
N VAL A 492 23.52 10.69 10.84
CA VAL A 492 22.34 11.23 11.52
C VAL A 492 21.22 11.52 10.52
N LEU A 493 21.56 12.12 9.36
CA LEU A 493 20.59 12.38 8.30
C LEU A 493 19.96 11.08 7.78
N LYS A 494 20.78 10.06 7.51
CA LYS A 494 20.31 8.73 7.08
C LYS A 494 19.38 8.09 8.12
N LEU A 495 19.75 8.13 9.39
CA LEU A 495 18.95 7.58 10.48
C LEU A 495 17.62 8.32 10.64
N CYS A 496 17.62 9.65 10.53
CA CYS A 496 16.42 10.47 10.55
C CYS A 496 15.45 10.05 9.42
N GLY A 497 15.96 9.97 8.18
CA GLY A 497 15.17 9.50 7.03
C GLY A 497 14.63 8.09 7.22
N TYR A 498 15.45 7.18 7.75
CA TYR A 498 15.05 5.79 8.02
C TYR A 498 13.96 5.70 9.08
N VAL A 499 14.06 6.44 10.19
CA VAL A 499 13.04 6.45 11.26
C VAL A 499 11.71 6.96 10.72
N ILE A 500 11.72 8.02 9.92
CA ILE A 500 10.49 8.56 9.29
C ILE A 500 9.89 7.51 8.33
N PHE A 501 10.70 6.98 7.41
CA PHE A 501 10.28 5.99 6.41
C PHE A 501 9.68 4.73 7.05
N ARG A 502 10.45 4.11 7.95
CA ARG A 502 10.11 2.85 8.60
C ARG A 502 8.99 3.04 9.62
N GLY A 503 9.00 4.15 10.36
CA GLY A 503 7.94 4.51 11.32
C GLY A 503 6.59 4.70 10.63
N ALA A 504 6.55 5.47 9.54
CA ALA A 504 5.34 5.69 8.75
C ALA A 504 4.78 4.41 8.14
N ASN A 505 5.64 3.59 7.52
CA ASN A 505 5.23 2.33 6.91
C ASN A 505 4.76 1.30 7.94
N SER A 506 5.46 1.18 9.07
CA SER A 506 5.05 0.26 10.15
C SER A 506 3.71 0.66 10.75
N GLN A 507 3.49 1.97 10.95
CA GLN A 507 2.20 2.50 11.43
C GLN A 507 1.06 2.16 10.45
N LYS A 508 1.27 2.39 9.15
CA LYS A 508 0.29 2.05 8.09
C LYS A 508 0.00 0.55 8.05
N ASN A 509 1.04 -0.28 8.11
CA ASN A 509 0.90 -1.74 8.02
C ASN A 509 0.20 -2.32 9.25
N ALA A 510 0.57 -1.88 10.45
CA ALA A 510 -0.09 -2.28 11.70
C ALA A 510 -1.58 -1.90 11.68
N PHE A 511 -1.89 -0.67 11.25
CA PHE A 511 -3.26 -0.19 11.14
C PHE A 511 -4.09 -0.98 10.11
N ARG A 512 -3.53 -1.29 8.94
CA ARG A 512 -4.22 -2.10 7.92
C ARG A 512 -4.46 -3.53 8.37
N LYS A 513 -3.57 -4.09 9.21
CA LYS A 513 -3.69 -5.46 9.72
C LYS A 513 -4.72 -5.56 10.84
N ASN A 514 -4.72 -4.62 11.78
CA ASN A 514 -5.70 -4.57 12.85
C ASN A 514 -6.03 -3.12 13.24
N PRO A 515 -7.09 -2.52 12.68
CA PRO A 515 -7.50 -1.16 13.00
C PRO A 515 -7.92 -0.95 14.45
N SER A 516 -8.31 -2.03 15.15
CA SER A 516 -8.81 -2.01 16.53
C SER A 516 -7.74 -2.33 17.57
N ASP A 517 -6.47 -2.36 17.19
CA ASP A 517 -5.38 -2.59 18.13
C ASP A 517 -5.32 -1.47 19.19
N PRO A 518 -5.35 -1.79 20.50
CA PRO A 518 -5.23 -0.79 21.57
C PRO A 518 -3.99 0.10 21.45
N LYS A 519 -2.89 -0.41 20.87
CA LYS A 519 -1.67 0.39 20.64
C LYS A 519 -1.88 1.51 19.62
N LEU A 520 -2.86 1.37 18.73
CA LEU A 520 -3.20 2.33 17.68
C LEU A 520 -4.44 3.17 18.03
N ALA A 521 -5.08 2.93 19.18
CA ALA A 521 -6.31 3.61 19.58
C ALA A 521 -6.17 5.12 19.78
N HIS A 522 -4.95 5.60 20.01
CA HIS A 522 -4.63 7.03 20.08
C HIS A 522 -4.67 7.73 18.70
N LEU A 523 -4.73 6.96 17.61
CA LEU A 523 -4.71 7.49 16.25
C LEU A 523 -6.12 7.89 15.80
N LYS A 524 -6.25 9.13 15.35
CA LYS A 524 -7.47 9.68 14.76
C LYS A 524 -7.63 9.16 13.34
N THR A 525 -8.84 8.77 12.98
CA THR A 525 -9.14 8.22 11.66
C THR A 525 -10.38 8.89 11.05
N ILE A 526 -10.48 8.86 9.73
CA ILE A 526 -11.69 9.23 8.98
C ILE A 526 -12.31 7.94 8.44
N HIS A 527 -13.57 7.71 8.76
CA HIS A 527 -14.34 6.60 8.19
C HIS A 527 -14.70 6.89 6.73
N THR A 528 -14.53 5.91 5.85
CA THR A 528 -14.91 6.01 4.44
C THR A 528 -16.06 5.06 4.11
N SER A 529 -16.81 5.39 3.06
CA SER A 529 -17.91 4.56 2.52
C SER A 529 -17.45 3.18 2.03
N THR A 530 -16.15 3.01 1.79
CA THR A 530 -15.56 1.73 1.34
C THR A 530 -15.28 0.74 2.48
N GLY A 531 -15.58 1.12 3.74
CA GLY A 531 -15.30 0.32 4.92
C GLY A 531 -13.83 0.31 5.36
N LYS A 532 -12.95 1.03 4.65
CA LYS A 532 -11.56 1.27 5.06
C LYS A 532 -11.41 2.64 5.68
N ASN A 533 -10.70 2.75 6.79
CA ASN A 533 -10.48 4.02 7.47
C ASN A 533 -9.18 4.68 6.99
N LEU A 534 -9.14 6.01 6.95
CA LEU A 534 -7.95 6.80 6.64
C LEU A 534 -7.30 7.29 7.93
N LEU A 535 -5.97 7.19 8.03
CA LEU A 535 -5.21 7.63 9.20
C LEU A 535 -4.92 9.14 9.10
N VAL A 536 -5.21 9.91 10.16
CA VAL A 536 -5.09 11.39 10.12
C VAL A 536 -4.29 11.95 11.30
N SER A 537 -3.44 11.11 11.89
CA SER A 537 -2.61 11.45 13.05
C SER A 537 -1.32 10.63 13.03
N GLY A 538 -0.33 11.04 13.84
CA GLY A 538 1.02 10.49 13.75
C GLY A 538 1.70 10.98 12.47
N TRP A 539 2.49 10.13 11.80
CA TRP A 539 3.20 10.49 10.58
C TRP A 539 2.25 10.95 9.46
N TRP A 540 1.13 10.25 9.29
CA TRP A 540 0.12 10.51 8.25
C TRP A 540 -0.81 11.69 8.58
N GLY A 541 -0.67 12.30 9.76
CA GLY A 541 -1.32 13.55 10.12
C GLY A 541 -0.42 14.78 9.91
N PHE A 542 0.89 14.57 9.74
CA PHE A 542 1.85 15.65 9.51
C PHE A 542 1.96 15.99 8.02
N VAL A 543 2.12 14.96 7.18
CA VAL A 543 2.09 15.04 5.72
C VAL A 543 1.34 13.82 5.17
N ARG A 544 0.79 13.89 3.95
CA ARG A 544 0.06 12.76 3.34
C ARG A 544 0.98 11.58 2.98
N HIS A 545 2.24 11.85 2.62
CA HIS A 545 3.23 10.84 2.25
C HIS A 545 4.54 10.95 3.05
N PRO A 546 4.52 10.68 4.37
CA PRO A 546 5.71 10.75 5.21
C PRO A 546 6.76 9.71 4.82
N ASN A 547 6.34 8.57 4.28
CA ASN A 547 7.24 7.55 3.74
C ASN A 547 8.06 8.09 2.56
N TYR A 548 7.48 8.90 1.67
CA TYR A 548 8.22 9.49 0.55
C TYR A 548 9.24 10.54 1.03
N LEU A 549 8.87 11.34 2.03
CA LEU A 549 9.79 12.28 2.67
C LEU A 549 11.00 11.57 3.28
N GLY A 550 10.76 10.49 4.04
CA GLY A 550 11.85 9.69 4.63
C GLY A 550 12.76 9.09 3.56
N ASP A 551 12.20 8.62 2.45
CA ASP A 551 12.94 8.06 1.33
C ASP A 551 13.84 9.09 0.62
N LEU A 552 13.34 10.32 0.43
CA LEU A 552 14.12 11.43 -0.13
C LEU A 552 15.29 11.85 0.77
N ILE A 553 15.08 11.88 2.09
CA ILE A 553 16.15 12.18 3.05
C ILE A 553 17.23 11.08 2.97
N MET A 554 16.84 9.82 2.85
CA MET A 554 17.78 8.72 2.67
C MET A 554 18.53 8.81 1.33
N ALA A 555 17.84 9.14 0.24
CA ALA A 555 18.43 9.34 -1.08
C ALA A 555 19.50 10.44 -1.08
N LEU A 556 19.23 11.54 -0.38
CA LEU A 556 20.19 12.62 -0.18
C LEU A 556 21.41 12.12 0.61
N ALA A 557 21.19 11.38 1.70
CA ALA A 557 22.26 10.83 2.52
C ALA A 557 23.16 9.83 1.77
N TRP A 558 22.66 9.18 0.71
CA TRP A 558 23.47 8.33 -0.17
C TRP A 558 24.38 9.11 -1.10
N SER A 559 24.00 10.33 -1.47
CA SER A 559 24.72 11.14 -2.46
C SER A 559 25.76 12.06 -1.82
N LEU A 560 25.51 12.53 -0.58
CA LEU A 560 26.44 13.39 0.17
C LEU A 560 27.88 12.86 0.34
N PRO A 561 28.13 11.54 0.52
CA PRO A 561 29.48 11.01 0.59
C PRO A 561 30.33 11.27 -0.66
N CYS A 562 29.69 11.50 -1.82
CA CYS A 562 30.38 11.78 -3.08
C CYS A 562 30.99 13.20 -3.16
N GLY A 563 30.71 14.05 -2.17
CA GLY A 563 31.16 15.45 -2.16
C GLY A 563 30.40 16.33 -3.15
N PHE A 564 30.79 17.60 -3.25
CA PHE A 564 30.06 18.63 -4.01
C PHE A 564 30.76 19.03 -5.32
N ASN A 565 31.83 18.33 -5.72
CA ASN A 565 32.61 18.69 -6.90
C ASN A 565 31.84 18.48 -8.20
N HIS A 566 31.01 17.43 -8.25
CA HIS A 566 30.21 17.09 -9.42
C HIS A 566 28.75 16.86 -9.04
N ILE A 567 27.83 17.35 -9.87
CA ILE A 567 26.39 17.19 -9.68
C ILE A 567 25.91 15.77 -10.03
N LEU A 568 26.72 14.99 -10.74
CA LEU A 568 26.33 13.70 -11.31
C LEU A 568 25.83 12.70 -10.25
N PRO A 569 26.46 12.52 -9.07
CA PRO A 569 25.93 11.63 -8.02
C PRO A 569 24.57 12.09 -7.45
N TYR A 570 24.28 13.40 -7.52
CA TYR A 570 23.00 13.97 -7.06
C TYR A 570 21.88 13.80 -8.09
N PHE A 571 22.17 13.35 -9.31
CA PHE A 571 21.15 12.98 -10.28
C PHE A 571 20.13 12.01 -9.66
N TYR A 572 20.59 11.04 -8.85
CA TYR A 572 19.71 10.10 -8.16
C TYR A 572 18.64 10.81 -7.33
N VAL A 573 19.01 11.82 -6.54
CA VAL A 573 18.07 12.58 -5.69
C VAL A 573 17.08 13.36 -6.54
N ILE A 574 17.54 13.99 -7.62
CA ILE A 574 16.70 14.76 -8.54
C ILE A 574 15.68 13.85 -9.22
N TYR A 575 16.16 12.77 -9.83
CA TYR A 575 15.34 11.74 -10.46
C TYR A 575 14.31 11.17 -9.47
N PHE A 576 14.75 10.78 -8.27
CA PHE A 576 13.88 10.15 -7.29
C PHE A 576 12.83 11.13 -6.74
N THR A 577 13.16 12.42 -6.63
CA THR A 577 12.18 13.47 -6.31
C THR A 577 11.10 13.57 -7.40
N MET A 578 11.49 13.63 -8.68
CA MET A 578 10.52 13.66 -9.79
C MET A 578 9.64 12.41 -9.81
N LEU A 579 10.24 11.23 -9.59
CA LEU A 579 9.52 9.96 -9.52
C LEU A 579 8.49 9.96 -8.40
N LEU A 580 8.86 10.40 -7.19
CA LEU A 580 7.97 10.41 -6.03
C LEU A 580 6.86 11.45 -6.14
N VAL A 581 7.13 12.62 -6.73
CA VAL A 581 6.08 13.62 -7.02
C VAL A 581 5.08 13.07 -8.04
N HIS A 582 5.55 12.45 -9.12
CA HIS A 582 4.67 11.80 -10.09
C HIS A 582 3.86 10.65 -9.45
N ARG A 583 4.51 9.84 -8.61
CA ARG A 583 3.86 8.73 -7.90
C ARG A 583 2.81 9.21 -6.90
N GLU A 584 3.09 10.29 -6.18
CA GLU A 584 2.13 10.94 -5.28
C GLU A 584 0.91 11.45 -6.03
N ALA A 585 1.11 12.15 -7.16
CA ALA A 585 0.01 12.65 -7.98
C ALA A 585 -0.92 11.52 -8.47
N ARG A 586 -0.35 10.37 -8.85
CA ARG A 586 -1.13 9.17 -9.22
C ARG A 586 -1.90 8.59 -8.03
N ASP A 587 -1.26 8.45 -6.87
CA ASP A 587 -1.90 7.92 -5.67
C ASP A 587 -3.04 8.85 -5.18
N GLU A 588 -2.85 10.17 -5.26
CA GLU A 588 -3.86 11.18 -4.97
C GLU A 588 -5.09 11.04 -5.91
N TYR A 589 -4.86 10.85 -7.22
CA TYR A 589 -5.94 10.60 -8.18
C TYR A 589 -6.71 9.32 -7.86
N HIS A 590 -6.00 8.23 -7.55
CA HIS A 590 -6.62 6.96 -7.19
C HIS A 590 -7.38 7.04 -5.86
N CYS A 591 -6.82 7.71 -4.86
CA CYS A 591 -7.46 7.89 -3.56
C CYS A 591 -8.69 8.79 -3.67
N LYS A 592 -8.65 9.87 -4.46
CA LYS A 592 -9.81 10.72 -4.74
C LYS A 592 -10.93 9.93 -5.42
N LYS A 593 -10.60 9.15 -6.45
CA LYS A 593 -11.57 8.30 -7.16
C LYS A 593 -12.19 7.24 -6.25
N LYS A 594 -11.42 6.71 -5.30
CA LYS A 594 -11.85 5.63 -4.42
C LYS A 594 -12.64 6.09 -3.20
N TYR A 595 -12.21 7.17 -2.54
CA TYR A 595 -12.78 7.61 -1.27
C TYR A 595 -13.63 8.90 -1.39
N GLY A 596 -13.60 9.59 -2.54
CA GLY A 596 -14.44 10.75 -2.82
C GLY A 596 -14.34 11.83 -1.74
N VAL A 597 -15.48 12.26 -1.20
CA VAL A 597 -15.58 13.31 -0.16
C VAL A 597 -14.75 13.00 1.09
N ALA A 598 -14.58 11.72 1.46
CA ALA A 598 -13.75 11.38 2.61
C ALA A 598 -12.27 11.69 2.36
N TRP A 599 -11.81 11.61 1.10
CA TRP A 599 -10.47 12.03 0.71
C TRP A 599 -10.33 13.55 0.77
N GLU A 600 -11.31 14.30 0.31
CA GLU A 600 -11.29 15.77 0.36
C GLU A 600 -11.19 16.27 1.81
N LYS A 601 -11.95 15.66 2.73
CA LYS A 601 -11.83 15.93 4.18
C LYS A 601 -10.44 15.57 4.73
N TYR A 602 -9.83 14.51 4.21
CA TYR A 602 -8.45 14.16 4.58
C TYR A 602 -7.46 15.22 4.09
N CYS A 603 -7.57 15.67 2.84
CA CYS A 603 -6.70 16.70 2.27
C CYS A 603 -6.87 18.07 2.94
N GLN A 604 -8.07 18.43 3.40
CA GLN A 604 -8.29 19.64 4.20
C GLN A 604 -7.56 19.58 5.56
N ARG A 605 -7.49 18.39 6.15
CA ARG A 605 -6.87 18.19 7.46
C ARG A 605 -5.35 18.02 7.40
N VAL A 606 -4.86 17.44 6.32
CA VAL A 606 -3.44 17.21 6.05
C VAL A 606 -3.13 17.80 4.67
N PRO A 607 -2.91 19.13 4.59
CA PRO A 607 -2.79 19.84 3.32
C PRO A 607 -1.50 19.50 2.56
N TYR A 608 -0.41 19.22 3.29
CA TYR A 608 0.90 18.95 2.73
C TYR A 608 1.03 17.52 2.22
N ARG A 609 1.58 17.38 1.01
CA ARG A 609 1.75 16.11 0.30
C ARG A 609 3.00 15.38 0.76
N ILE A 610 4.17 15.99 0.59
CA ILE A 610 5.48 15.39 0.88
C ILE A 610 6.30 16.31 1.77
N PHE A 611 6.42 17.60 1.41
CA PHE A 611 7.26 18.56 2.10
C PHE A 611 6.40 19.43 3.01
N PRO A 612 6.52 19.29 4.34
CA PRO A 612 5.71 20.07 5.26
C PRO A 612 5.94 21.57 5.03
N TYR A 613 4.86 22.35 5.00
CA TYR A 613 4.88 23.81 4.78
C TYR A 613 5.36 24.28 3.40
N ILE A 614 5.61 23.36 2.46
CA ILE A 614 6.11 23.70 1.10
C ILE A 614 5.21 23.08 0.02
N TYR A 615 4.97 21.77 0.08
CA TYR A 615 4.23 20.97 -0.92
C TYR A 615 3.49 19.81 -0.25
#